data_AF-A0A8J4JQT0-F1
#
_entry.id   AF-A0A8J4JQT0-F1
#
_cell.length_a   1.000
_cell.length_b   1.000
_cell.length_c   1.000
_cell.angle_alpha   90.00
_cell.angle_beta   90.00
_cell.angle_gamma   90.00
#
_symmetry.space_group_name_H-M   'P 1'
#
loop_
_entity.id
_entity.type
_entity.pdbx_description
1 polymer ?
#
loop_
_entity_poly.entity_id
_entity_poly.type
_entity_poly.pdbx_seq_one_letter_code
_entity_poly.pdbx_strand_id
1 'polypeptide(L)'
;AAHTFFVANPGHQEMRQNLEYYQAMAGVREDDFTDLEAKPHLTEFRLGVRFYTDEQPAAAILHLEKALEEYFVADTECRALCEGPYDYEGYNYLEYNADLFQAITDHYMQVLSCKQGCVTELASQPGREKPLEDFLPSHFNYLQFAYYNNGNYEKAIECTKTYLLFFPNDEVMNQNLAYYTAVLGENLAGPIQPREEIQAYRQRSLMEKELLFFSYDVFGIPFVDPDTWTPEEVIPKRLREKQKVERETAARISEEIGNLMKEIETLVEEKAKESADMSKFIREGGPLVYEGASVTMNSKTLNGSQRVVVDGVLSAEECRELQRLTNAAASAGDGYRGKTSPHTPSETFYGVTVLKALKLGQEGKVPLQSAYLYYNVTEKVRHMMESYFRLEVPLHFSYSHLVCRTAINEKQEGRSDNSHEVHVDNCILNAEALVCVKEPPAYTFRDYSAILYLNGDFEGGAFYFTELDAKTETAEVQPQCGRAVGFSSGSENPHGVKAVTKGQRCAIALWFTLDPRHSERERVQADDLVKMLFGAEEGDLLQETETEQEPPAAVAVGKDEL
;
A
#
# COMPACT_ATOMS: atom_id res chain seq x y z
N ALA A 1 -29.27 -0.80 -4.71
CA ALA A 1 -28.22 0.25 -4.58
C ALA A 1 -27.34 0.01 -3.36
N ALA A 2 -27.79 0.31 -2.12
CA ALA A 2 -26.98 0.05 -0.92
C ALA A 2 -26.58 -1.43 -0.77
N HIS A 3 -27.50 -2.35 -1.10
CA HIS A 3 -27.22 -3.78 -1.10
C HIS A 3 -26.15 -4.16 -2.13
N THR A 4 -26.34 -3.82 -3.42
CA THR A 4 -25.34 -3.98 -4.50
C THR A 4 -23.95 -3.47 -4.12
N PHE A 5 -23.85 -2.24 -3.59
CA PHE A 5 -22.58 -1.68 -3.16
C PHE A 5 -21.92 -2.52 -2.04
N PHE A 6 -22.71 -2.99 -1.07
CA PHE A 6 -22.22 -3.82 0.02
C PHE A 6 -21.78 -5.21 -0.44
N VAL A 7 -22.45 -5.81 -1.43
CA VAL A 7 -22.02 -7.09 -2.03
C VAL A 7 -20.62 -6.97 -2.63
N ALA A 8 -20.31 -5.84 -3.28
CA ALA A 8 -18.97 -5.56 -3.80
C ALA A 8 -17.96 -5.18 -2.70
N ASN A 9 -18.42 -4.59 -1.59
CA ASN A 9 -17.58 -4.03 -0.52
C ASN A 9 -17.99 -4.56 0.87
N PRO A 10 -17.84 -5.86 1.15
CA PRO A 10 -18.36 -6.48 2.37
C PRO A 10 -17.72 -5.95 3.66
N GLY A 11 -16.52 -5.35 3.56
CA GLY A 11 -15.80 -4.71 4.67
C GLY A 11 -16.32 -3.32 5.06
N HIS A 12 -17.22 -2.71 4.28
CA HIS A 12 -17.67 -1.33 4.49
C HIS A 12 -18.65 -1.22 5.67
N GLN A 13 -18.16 -0.79 6.83
CA GLN A 13 -18.93 -0.79 8.09
C GLN A 13 -20.20 0.07 8.04
N GLU A 14 -20.16 1.27 7.46
CA GLU A 14 -21.33 2.15 7.38
C GLU A 14 -22.46 1.56 6.51
N MET A 15 -22.11 0.83 5.46
CA MET A 15 -23.10 0.21 4.58
C MET A 15 -23.73 -1.01 5.22
N ARG A 16 -22.96 -1.76 6.02
CA ARG A 16 -23.49 -2.82 6.87
C ARG A 16 -24.53 -2.29 7.84
N GLN A 17 -24.20 -1.22 8.59
CA GLN A 17 -25.11 -0.61 9.56
C GLN A 17 -26.38 -0.05 8.89
N ASN A 18 -26.23 0.59 7.72
CA ASN A 18 -27.38 1.09 6.96
C ASN A 18 -28.30 -0.05 6.48
N LEU A 19 -27.73 -1.16 6.01
CA LEU A 19 -28.51 -2.32 5.60
C LEU A 19 -29.24 -2.99 6.78
N GLU A 20 -28.58 -3.15 7.92
CA GLU A 20 -29.19 -3.65 9.16
C GLU A 20 -30.34 -2.75 9.62
N TYR A 21 -30.17 -1.42 9.54
CA TYR A 21 -31.22 -0.46 9.82
C TYR A 21 -32.42 -0.61 8.86
N TYR A 22 -32.15 -0.77 7.55
CA TYR A 22 -33.19 -0.98 6.55
C TYR A 22 -33.94 -2.30 6.76
N GLN A 23 -33.24 -3.37 7.13
CA GLN A 23 -33.84 -4.67 7.43
C GLN A 23 -34.75 -4.63 8.67
N ALA A 24 -34.45 -3.76 9.64
CA ALA A 24 -35.24 -3.62 10.86
C ALA A 24 -36.52 -2.77 10.69
N MET A 25 -36.72 -2.11 9.54
CA MET A 25 -37.90 -1.27 9.31
C MET A 25 -39.16 -2.09 9.03
N ALA A 26 -40.28 -1.66 9.62
CA ALA A 26 -41.56 -2.32 9.46
C ALA A 26 -42.03 -2.30 7.99
N GLY A 27 -42.31 -3.48 7.44
CA GLY A 27 -42.80 -3.65 6.06
C GLY A 27 -41.71 -3.92 5.02
N VAL A 28 -40.43 -3.87 5.40
CA VAL A 28 -39.31 -4.27 4.55
C VAL A 28 -39.16 -5.79 4.58
N ARG A 29 -38.97 -6.40 3.40
CA ARG A 29 -38.78 -7.85 3.22
C ARG A 29 -37.36 -8.15 2.73
N GLU A 30 -36.90 -9.39 2.92
CA GLU A 30 -35.60 -9.82 2.39
C GLU A 30 -35.50 -9.64 0.86
N ASP A 31 -36.61 -9.88 0.14
CA ASP A 31 -36.68 -9.69 -1.32
C ASP A 31 -36.43 -8.25 -1.78
N ASP A 32 -36.56 -7.25 -0.89
CA ASP A 32 -36.29 -5.85 -1.22
C ASP A 32 -34.77 -5.55 -1.31
N PHE A 33 -33.93 -6.48 -0.86
CA PHE A 33 -32.46 -6.41 -0.92
C PHE A 33 -31.93 -7.20 -2.11
N THR A 34 -32.14 -6.67 -3.31
CA THR A 34 -31.65 -7.28 -4.55
C THR A 34 -30.30 -6.69 -4.97
N ASP A 35 -29.37 -7.56 -5.38
CA ASP A 35 -28.17 -7.13 -6.07
C ASP A 35 -28.45 -6.91 -7.55
N LEU A 36 -28.44 -5.65 -7.97
CA LEU A 36 -28.67 -5.22 -9.36
C LEU A 36 -27.50 -5.53 -10.30
N GLU A 37 -26.31 -5.83 -9.78
CA GLU A 37 -25.13 -6.22 -10.56
C GLU A 37 -24.87 -7.74 -10.50
N ALA A 38 -25.83 -8.50 -9.94
CA ALA A 38 -25.74 -9.94 -9.88
C ALA A 38 -25.68 -10.54 -11.29
N LYS A 39 -24.58 -11.24 -11.58
CA LYS A 39 -24.43 -11.95 -12.86
C LYS A 39 -25.27 -13.24 -12.80
N PRO A 40 -26.21 -13.48 -13.75
CA PRO A 40 -27.11 -14.62 -13.71
C PRO A 40 -26.38 -15.97 -13.64
N HIS A 41 -25.35 -16.16 -14.47
CA HIS A 41 -24.56 -17.40 -14.51
C HIS A 41 -23.87 -17.72 -13.18
N LEU A 42 -23.35 -16.71 -12.47
CA LEU A 42 -22.74 -16.89 -11.14
C LEU A 42 -23.77 -17.23 -10.08
N THR A 43 -24.97 -16.65 -10.18
CA THR A 43 -26.06 -16.90 -9.23
C THR A 43 -26.54 -18.35 -9.34
N GLU A 44 -26.82 -18.79 -10.57
CA GLU A 44 -27.21 -20.17 -10.88
C GLU A 44 -26.11 -21.16 -10.50
N PHE A 45 -24.84 -20.84 -10.79
CA PHE A 45 -23.72 -21.69 -10.40
C PHE A 45 -23.63 -21.88 -8.88
N ARG A 46 -23.74 -20.80 -8.10
CA ARG A 46 -23.72 -20.85 -6.63
C ARG A 46 -24.87 -21.69 -6.08
N LEU A 47 -26.07 -21.54 -6.63
CA LEU A 47 -27.23 -22.36 -6.26
C LEU A 47 -26.98 -23.83 -6.59
N GLY A 48 -26.45 -24.12 -7.78
CA GLY A 48 -26.08 -25.47 -8.22
C GLY A 48 -25.05 -26.14 -7.30
N VAL A 49 -23.99 -25.44 -6.92
CA VAL A 49 -22.97 -25.93 -5.98
C VAL A 49 -23.55 -26.13 -4.57
N ARG A 50 -24.47 -25.25 -4.13
CA ARG A 50 -25.17 -25.42 -2.85
C ARG A 50 -26.02 -26.69 -2.86
N PHE A 51 -26.86 -26.90 -3.86
CA PHE A 51 -27.67 -28.11 -3.97
C PHE A 51 -26.83 -29.37 -4.14
N TYR A 52 -25.69 -29.28 -4.82
CA TYR A 52 -24.73 -30.37 -4.89
C TYR A 52 -24.19 -30.73 -3.49
N THR A 53 -23.83 -29.72 -2.70
CA THR A 53 -23.33 -29.88 -1.33
C THR A 53 -24.40 -30.43 -0.38
N ASP A 54 -25.66 -30.02 -0.58
CA ASP A 54 -26.83 -30.50 0.16
C ASP A 54 -27.32 -31.88 -0.33
N GLU A 55 -26.54 -32.57 -1.17
CA GLU A 55 -26.82 -33.91 -1.73
C GLU A 55 -28.15 -34.00 -2.50
N GLN A 56 -28.55 -32.92 -3.19
CA GLN A 56 -29.76 -32.85 -4.01
C GLN A 56 -29.40 -32.84 -5.51
N PRO A 57 -29.14 -34.00 -6.13
CA PRO A 57 -28.55 -34.06 -7.46
C PRO A 57 -29.44 -33.48 -8.56
N ALA A 58 -30.76 -33.70 -8.50
CA ALA A 58 -31.68 -33.18 -9.51
C ALA A 58 -31.74 -31.63 -9.53
N ALA A 59 -31.74 -31.00 -8.35
CA ALA A 59 -31.73 -29.54 -8.24
C ALA A 59 -30.36 -28.98 -8.63
N ALA A 60 -29.26 -29.66 -8.25
CA ALA A 60 -27.92 -29.29 -8.67
C ALA A 60 -27.77 -29.30 -10.20
N ILE A 61 -28.24 -30.35 -10.87
CA ILE A 61 -28.24 -30.44 -12.34
C ILE A 61 -28.99 -29.25 -12.96
N LEU A 62 -30.21 -28.98 -12.49
CA LEU A 62 -31.03 -27.90 -13.04
C LEU A 62 -30.29 -26.55 -13.02
N HIS A 63 -29.74 -26.18 -11.87
CA HIS A 63 -29.06 -24.90 -11.69
C HIS A 63 -27.69 -24.85 -12.38
N LEU A 64 -26.91 -25.95 -12.39
CA LEU A 64 -25.61 -25.98 -13.06
C LEU A 64 -25.71 -25.96 -14.59
N GLU A 65 -26.72 -26.62 -15.17
CA GLU A 65 -27.01 -26.51 -16.61
C GLU A 65 -27.48 -25.10 -16.96
N LYS A 66 -28.35 -24.52 -16.13
CA LYS A 66 -28.78 -23.13 -16.31
C LYS A 66 -27.61 -22.15 -16.23
N ALA A 67 -26.68 -22.38 -15.32
CA ALA A 67 -25.45 -21.59 -15.21
C ALA A 67 -24.61 -21.64 -16.49
N LEU A 68 -24.49 -22.81 -17.13
CA LEU A 68 -23.79 -22.95 -18.42
C LEU A 68 -24.50 -22.19 -19.56
N GLU A 69 -25.83 -22.26 -19.64
CA GLU A 69 -26.60 -21.49 -20.62
C GLU A 69 -26.33 -19.98 -20.48
N GLU A 70 -26.48 -19.46 -19.26
CA GLU A 70 -26.26 -18.04 -18.98
C GLU A 70 -24.79 -17.64 -19.13
N TYR A 71 -23.84 -18.55 -18.88
CA TYR A 71 -22.41 -18.31 -19.10
C TYR A 71 -22.13 -17.97 -20.56
N PHE A 72 -22.69 -18.72 -21.52
CA PHE A 72 -22.44 -18.44 -22.94
C PHE A 72 -23.14 -17.18 -23.45
N VAL A 73 -24.27 -16.80 -22.85
CA VAL A 73 -24.88 -15.48 -23.08
C VAL A 73 -23.92 -14.38 -22.63
N ALA A 74 -23.43 -14.47 -21.39
CA ALA A 74 -22.47 -13.51 -20.84
C ALA A 74 -21.13 -13.48 -21.60
N ASP A 75 -20.63 -14.62 -22.10
CA ASP A 75 -19.40 -14.71 -22.90
C ASP A 75 -19.59 -13.94 -24.21
N THR A 76 -20.73 -14.16 -24.87
CA THR A 76 -21.05 -13.51 -26.13
C THR A 76 -21.18 -11.99 -25.95
N GLU A 77 -21.84 -11.54 -24.89
CA GLU A 77 -21.99 -10.12 -24.57
C GLU A 77 -20.63 -9.46 -24.26
N CYS A 78 -19.83 -10.08 -23.38
CA CYS A 78 -18.50 -9.57 -23.04
C CYS A 78 -17.62 -9.44 -24.29
N ARG A 79 -17.61 -10.48 -25.12
CA ARG A 79 -16.78 -10.51 -26.33
C ARG A 79 -17.24 -9.50 -27.38
N ALA A 80 -18.53 -9.17 -27.44
CA ALA A 80 -19.05 -8.12 -28.32
C ALA A 80 -18.57 -6.72 -27.87
N LEU A 81 -18.45 -6.48 -26.56
CA LEU A 81 -17.94 -5.21 -26.01
C LEU A 81 -16.46 -4.97 -26.31
N CYS A 82 -15.70 -6.03 -26.63
CA CYS A 82 -14.30 -5.92 -27.01
C CYS A 82 -14.06 -5.32 -28.40
N GLU A 83 -15.09 -5.17 -29.25
CA GLU A 83 -14.97 -4.64 -30.61
C GLU A 83 -15.06 -3.11 -30.69
N GLY A 84 -14.86 -2.43 -29.55
CA GLY A 84 -14.80 -0.97 -29.45
C GLY A 84 -13.55 -0.36 -30.10
N PRO A 85 -13.38 0.98 -30.03
CA PRO A 85 -12.20 1.66 -30.59
C PRO A 85 -10.89 1.21 -29.91
N TYR A 86 -9.76 1.44 -30.57
CA TYR A 86 -8.45 1.22 -29.97
C TYR A 86 -8.28 2.07 -28.71
N ASP A 87 -7.87 1.45 -27.61
CA ASP A 87 -7.69 2.11 -26.32
C ASP A 87 -6.20 2.36 -26.10
N TYR A 88 -5.84 3.64 -25.95
CA TYR A 88 -4.46 4.03 -25.74
C TYR A 88 -4.15 4.07 -24.25
N GLU A 89 -3.14 3.33 -23.81
CA GLU A 89 -2.66 3.43 -22.43
C GLU A 89 -2.14 4.86 -22.14
N GLY A 90 -2.87 5.61 -21.32
CA GLY A 90 -2.48 6.95 -20.88
C GLY A 90 -2.29 7.95 -22.02
N TYR A 91 -1.09 8.53 -22.12
CA TYR A 91 -0.76 9.52 -23.15
C TYR A 91 -0.07 8.91 -24.39
N ASN A 92 -0.03 7.57 -24.51
CA ASN A 92 0.66 6.89 -25.62
C ASN A 92 0.11 7.26 -27.00
N TYR A 93 -1.13 7.78 -27.10
CA TYR A 93 -1.68 8.31 -28.34
C TYR A 93 -0.90 9.49 -28.92
N LEU A 94 -0.13 10.23 -28.12
CA LEU A 94 0.71 11.34 -28.56
C LEU A 94 1.98 10.87 -29.30
N GLU A 95 2.45 9.67 -28.97
CA GLU A 95 3.67 9.08 -29.53
C GLU A 95 3.37 7.95 -30.53
N TYR A 96 2.10 7.57 -30.67
CA TYR A 96 1.67 6.51 -31.55
C TYR A 96 1.78 6.90 -33.03
N ASN A 97 2.80 6.35 -33.70
CA ASN A 97 3.04 6.54 -35.12
C ASN A 97 3.17 5.17 -35.80
N ALA A 98 2.03 4.55 -36.07
CA ALA A 98 1.93 3.24 -36.71
C ALA A 98 1.49 3.39 -38.17
N ASP A 99 2.05 2.56 -39.05
CA ASP A 99 1.49 2.38 -40.39
C ASP A 99 0.15 1.63 -40.35
N LEU A 100 -0.53 1.53 -41.50
CA LEU A 100 -1.83 0.87 -41.60
C LEU A 100 -1.81 -0.59 -41.08
N PHE A 101 -0.76 -1.35 -41.38
CA PHE A 101 -0.68 -2.76 -40.98
C PHE A 101 -0.38 -2.91 -39.49
N GLN A 102 0.47 -2.04 -38.96
CA GLN A 102 0.74 -1.96 -37.52
C GLN A 102 -0.53 -1.58 -36.76
N ALA A 103 -1.25 -0.54 -37.20
CA ALA A 103 -2.50 -0.10 -36.58
C ALA A 103 -3.59 -1.17 -36.60
N ILE A 104 -3.73 -1.90 -37.71
CA ILE A 104 -4.63 -3.05 -37.80
C ILE A 104 -4.18 -4.15 -36.83
N THR A 105 -2.90 -4.50 -36.81
CA THR A 105 -2.37 -5.57 -35.97
C THR A 105 -2.57 -5.27 -34.49
N ASP A 106 -2.16 -4.09 -34.03
CA ASP A 106 -2.31 -3.64 -32.65
C ASP A 106 -3.77 -3.70 -32.21
N HIS A 107 -4.67 -3.20 -33.07
CA HIS A 107 -6.10 -3.21 -32.79
C HIS A 107 -6.68 -4.62 -32.71
N TYR A 108 -6.36 -5.49 -33.66
CA TYR A 108 -6.80 -6.89 -33.59
C TYR A 108 -6.23 -7.61 -32.35
N MET A 109 -4.99 -7.32 -31.95
CA MET A 109 -4.40 -7.91 -30.75
C MET A 109 -5.10 -7.43 -29.48
N GLN A 110 -5.44 -6.13 -29.39
CA GLN A 110 -6.24 -5.60 -28.28
C GLN A 110 -7.61 -6.28 -28.20
N VAL A 111 -8.31 -6.40 -29.34
CA VAL A 111 -9.62 -7.05 -29.40
C VAL A 111 -9.52 -8.51 -28.97
N LEU A 112 -8.53 -9.26 -29.45
CA LEU A 112 -8.32 -10.67 -29.08
C LEU A 112 -7.94 -10.82 -27.60
N SER A 113 -7.06 -9.96 -27.09
CA SER A 113 -6.66 -9.96 -25.68
C SER A 113 -7.86 -9.69 -24.76
N CYS A 114 -8.69 -8.69 -25.09
CA CYS A 114 -9.94 -8.42 -24.39
C CYS A 114 -10.89 -9.63 -24.43
N LYS A 115 -11.07 -10.24 -25.61
CA LYS A 115 -11.94 -11.41 -25.80
C LYS A 115 -11.48 -12.63 -24.99
N GLN A 116 -10.17 -12.82 -24.81
CA GLN A 116 -9.63 -13.84 -23.91
C GLN A 116 -9.81 -13.46 -22.43
N GLY A 117 -9.68 -12.17 -22.09
CA GLY A 117 -9.93 -11.63 -20.75
C GLY A 117 -11.36 -11.81 -20.23
N CYS A 118 -12.34 -12.04 -21.11
CA CYS A 118 -13.72 -12.33 -20.73
C CYS A 118 -13.83 -13.53 -19.77
N VAL A 119 -12.98 -14.54 -19.89
CA VAL A 119 -12.98 -15.70 -18.97
C VAL A 119 -12.79 -15.25 -17.51
N THR A 120 -11.85 -14.34 -17.28
CA THR A 120 -11.56 -13.73 -15.97
C THR A 120 -12.74 -12.89 -15.49
N GLU A 121 -13.31 -12.07 -16.36
CA GLU A 121 -14.45 -11.20 -16.02
C GLU A 121 -15.70 -12.01 -15.63
N LEU A 122 -16.00 -13.08 -16.38
CA LEU A 122 -17.12 -13.97 -16.10
C LEU A 122 -16.91 -14.78 -14.81
N ALA A 123 -15.67 -15.09 -14.45
CA ALA A 123 -15.31 -15.80 -13.21
C ALA A 123 -15.18 -14.87 -11.98
N SER A 124 -15.14 -13.55 -12.19
CA SER A 124 -14.95 -12.56 -11.12
C SER A 124 -16.22 -12.31 -10.32
N GLN A 125 -16.08 -12.25 -8.99
CA GLN A 125 -17.19 -12.08 -8.07
C GLN A 125 -17.02 -10.82 -7.22
N PRO A 126 -18.08 -10.03 -7.00
CA PRO A 126 -18.02 -8.89 -6.09
C PRO A 126 -17.61 -9.35 -4.67
N GLY A 127 -16.69 -8.62 -4.04
CA GLY A 127 -16.18 -8.90 -2.70
C GLY A 127 -15.09 -9.99 -2.60
N ARG A 128 -14.66 -10.59 -3.72
CA ARG A 128 -13.55 -11.55 -3.77
C ARG A 128 -12.40 -10.99 -4.62
N GLU A 129 -11.18 -11.00 -4.09
CA GLU A 129 -10.02 -10.43 -4.79
C GLU A 129 -9.56 -11.25 -6.00
N LYS A 130 -9.77 -12.58 -5.97
CA LYS A 130 -9.37 -13.48 -7.06
C LYS A 130 -10.58 -14.10 -7.76
N PRO A 131 -10.61 -14.15 -9.10
CA PRO A 131 -11.61 -14.89 -9.87
C PRO A 131 -11.68 -16.36 -9.45
N LEU A 132 -12.80 -17.01 -9.76
CA LEU A 132 -12.89 -18.47 -9.63
C LEU A 132 -11.95 -19.13 -10.64
N GLU A 133 -11.02 -19.94 -10.13
CA GLU A 133 -10.12 -20.73 -10.97
C GLU A 133 -10.91 -21.76 -11.77
N ASP A 134 -10.55 -21.91 -13.05
CA ASP A 134 -11.12 -22.89 -13.98
C ASP A 134 -12.65 -22.91 -13.98
N PHE A 135 -13.26 -21.72 -13.95
CA PHE A 135 -14.70 -21.56 -13.73
C PHE A 135 -15.56 -22.36 -14.72
N LEU A 136 -15.31 -22.25 -16.03
CA LEU A 136 -16.05 -23.04 -17.03
C LEU A 136 -15.83 -24.56 -16.86
N PRO A 137 -14.59 -25.09 -16.80
CA PRO A 137 -14.34 -26.50 -16.48
C PRO A 137 -15.03 -26.99 -15.20
N SER A 138 -15.09 -26.17 -14.15
CA SER A 138 -15.66 -26.56 -12.86
C SER A 138 -17.14 -26.96 -12.94
N HIS A 139 -17.91 -26.40 -13.88
CA HIS A 139 -19.30 -26.81 -14.11
C HIS A 139 -19.39 -28.29 -14.45
N PHE A 140 -18.52 -28.77 -15.34
CA PHE A 140 -18.50 -30.17 -15.75
C PHE A 140 -18.01 -31.10 -14.65
N ASN A 141 -17.11 -30.62 -13.78
CA ASN A 141 -16.68 -31.37 -12.59
C ASN A 141 -17.85 -31.59 -11.60
N TYR A 142 -18.69 -30.59 -11.37
CA TYR A 142 -19.89 -30.77 -10.53
C TYR A 142 -20.98 -31.58 -11.25
N LEU A 143 -21.26 -31.27 -12.52
CA LEU A 143 -22.30 -31.93 -13.30
C LEU A 143 -22.06 -33.44 -13.44
N GLN A 144 -20.81 -33.89 -13.63
CA GLN A 144 -20.54 -35.32 -13.77
C GLN A 144 -20.93 -36.11 -12.51
N PHE A 145 -20.65 -35.58 -11.30
CA PHE A 145 -21.10 -36.21 -10.06
C PHE A 145 -22.61 -36.09 -9.86
N ALA A 146 -23.19 -34.93 -10.19
CA ALA A 146 -24.63 -34.72 -10.05
C ALA A 146 -25.44 -35.69 -10.94
N TYR A 147 -25.03 -35.85 -12.21
CA TYR A 147 -25.64 -36.81 -13.13
C TYR A 147 -25.42 -38.26 -12.70
N TYR A 148 -24.22 -38.59 -12.22
CA TYR A 148 -23.92 -39.92 -11.66
C TYR A 148 -24.84 -40.25 -10.47
N ASN A 149 -24.95 -39.34 -9.49
CA ASN A 149 -25.81 -39.52 -8.32
C ASN A 149 -27.30 -39.56 -8.66
N ASN A 150 -27.70 -38.98 -9.80
CA ASN A 150 -29.05 -39.08 -10.36
C ASN A 150 -29.28 -40.31 -11.25
N GLY A 151 -28.27 -41.18 -11.41
CA GLY A 151 -28.33 -42.41 -12.22
C GLY A 151 -28.24 -42.21 -13.73
N ASN A 152 -27.90 -41.00 -14.20
CA ASN A 152 -27.74 -40.70 -15.63
C ASN A 152 -26.27 -40.81 -16.04
N TYR A 153 -25.82 -42.04 -16.29
CA TYR A 153 -24.43 -42.33 -16.65
C TYR A 153 -24.03 -41.78 -18.03
N GLU A 154 -24.97 -41.67 -18.97
CA GLU A 154 -24.69 -41.11 -20.30
C GLU A 154 -24.23 -39.65 -20.18
N LYS A 155 -25.00 -38.84 -19.43
CA LYS A 155 -24.66 -37.43 -19.17
C LYS A 155 -23.46 -37.26 -18.26
N ALA A 156 -23.25 -38.17 -17.31
CA ALA A 156 -22.03 -38.18 -16.50
C ALA A 156 -20.79 -38.36 -17.38
N ILE A 157 -20.80 -39.34 -18.29
CA ILE A 157 -19.70 -39.59 -19.25
C ILE A 157 -19.49 -38.39 -20.19
N GLU A 158 -20.56 -37.80 -20.74
CA GLU A 158 -20.48 -36.59 -21.57
C GLU A 158 -19.77 -35.45 -20.81
N CYS A 159 -20.15 -35.20 -19.55
CA CYS A 159 -19.53 -34.15 -18.73
C CYS A 159 -18.07 -34.47 -18.39
N THR A 160 -17.74 -35.71 -18.03
CA THR A 160 -16.35 -36.11 -17.76
C THR A 160 -15.47 -35.97 -19.00
N LYS A 161 -15.94 -36.44 -20.17
CA LYS A 161 -15.22 -36.26 -21.45
C LYS A 161 -15.06 -34.78 -21.82
N THR A 162 -16.06 -33.94 -21.49
CA THR A 162 -16.02 -32.50 -21.69
C THR A 162 -14.97 -31.81 -20.79
N TYR A 163 -14.91 -32.17 -19.52
CA TYR A 163 -13.87 -31.67 -18.60
C TYR A 163 -12.46 -32.06 -19.08
N LEU A 164 -12.28 -33.31 -19.51
CA LEU A 164 -10.99 -33.83 -19.99
C LEU A 164 -10.50 -33.17 -21.29
N LEU A 165 -11.32 -32.39 -21.99
CA LEU A 165 -10.83 -31.52 -23.07
C LEU A 165 -9.85 -30.46 -22.53
N PHE A 166 -10.10 -29.94 -21.33
CA PHE A 166 -9.26 -28.94 -20.69
C PHE A 166 -8.08 -29.60 -19.96
N PHE A 167 -8.35 -30.65 -19.18
CA PHE A 167 -7.35 -31.33 -18.37
C PHE A 167 -7.23 -32.82 -18.73
N PRO A 168 -6.59 -33.17 -19.87
CA PRO A 168 -6.56 -34.56 -20.37
C PRO A 168 -5.83 -35.52 -19.42
N ASN A 169 -4.91 -35.00 -18.60
CA ASN A 169 -4.08 -35.78 -17.69
C ASN A 169 -4.66 -35.82 -16.25
N ASP A 170 -5.88 -35.34 -16.01
CA ASP A 170 -6.50 -35.40 -14.69
C ASP A 170 -6.79 -36.86 -14.29
N GLU A 171 -6.04 -37.38 -13.33
CA GLU A 171 -6.12 -38.79 -12.93
C GLU A 171 -7.49 -39.15 -12.36
N VAL A 172 -8.09 -38.24 -11.58
CA VAL A 172 -9.38 -38.47 -10.91
C VAL A 172 -10.50 -38.53 -11.94
N MET A 173 -10.52 -37.59 -12.90
CA MET A 173 -11.53 -37.60 -13.95
C MET A 173 -11.37 -38.78 -14.92
N ASN A 174 -10.14 -39.20 -15.21
CA ASN A 174 -9.91 -40.42 -16.00
C ASN A 174 -10.42 -41.68 -15.27
N GLN A 175 -10.24 -41.77 -13.95
CA GLN A 175 -10.81 -42.85 -13.14
C GLN A 175 -12.34 -42.82 -13.12
N ASN A 176 -12.94 -41.64 -12.95
CA ASN A 176 -14.39 -41.46 -13.01
C ASN A 176 -14.96 -41.87 -14.37
N LEU A 177 -14.31 -41.48 -15.47
CA LEU A 177 -14.69 -41.87 -16.82
C LEU A 177 -14.67 -43.39 -17.00
N ALA A 178 -13.60 -44.04 -16.56
CA ALA A 178 -13.47 -45.50 -16.63
C ALA A 178 -14.57 -46.18 -15.82
N TYR A 179 -14.87 -45.67 -14.62
CA TYR A 179 -15.93 -46.19 -13.77
C TYR A 179 -17.33 -46.04 -14.41
N TYR A 180 -17.70 -44.85 -14.88
CA TYR A 180 -18.99 -44.63 -15.53
C TYR A 180 -19.14 -45.44 -16.81
N THR A 181 -18.06 -45.56 -17.59
CA THR A 181 -18.01 -46.40 -18.80
C THR A 181 -18.22 -47.88 -18.47
N ALA A 182 -17.63 -48.38 -17.38
CA ALA A 182 -17.82 -49.77 -16.95
C ALA A 182 -19.26 -50.03 -16.47
N VAL A 183 -19.89 -49.07 -15.79
CA VAL A 183 -21.27 -49.19 -15.30
C VAL A 183 -22.28 -49.13 -16.44
N LEU A 184 -22.10 -48.23 -17.41
CA LEU A 184 -23.00 -48.09 -18.57
C LEU A 184 -22.76 -49.19 -19.63
N GLY A 185 -21.51 -49.66 -19.76
CA GLY A 185 -21.06 -50.61 -20.78
C GLY A 185 -20.41 -49.92 -21.99
N GLU A 186 -19.29 -50.48 -22.46
CA GLU A 186 -18.44 -49.88 -23.51
C GLU A 186 -19.18 -49.59 -24.82
N ASN A 187 -20.13 -50.43 -25.22
CA ASN A 187 -20.88 -50.25 -26.46
C ASN A 187 -21.78 -49.00 -26.44
N LEU A 188 -22.32 -48.65 -25.27
CA LEU A 188 -23.18 -47.48 -25.08
C LEU A 188 -22.35 -46.23 -24.76
N ALA A 189 -21.25 -46.39 -24.02
CA ALA A 189 -20.37 -45.29 -23.63
C ALA A 189 -19.44 -44.81 -24.77
N GLY A 190 -19.04 -45.70 -25.68
CA GLY A 190 -18.12 -45.40 -26.77
C GLY A 190 -18.58 -44.25 -27.69
N PRO A 191 -19.84 -44.25 -28.17
CA PRO A 191 -20.37 -43.19 -29.03
C PRO A 191 -20.47 -41.81 -28.36
N ILE A 192 -20.59 -41.74 -27.04
CA ILE A 192 -20.81 -40.48 -26.31
C ILE A 192 -19.60 -39.57 -26.51
N GLN A 193 -19.81 -38.38 -27.07
CA GLN A 193 -18.75 -37.40 -27.28
C GLN A 193 -18.80 -36.30 -26.21
N PRO A 194 -17.71 -35.55 -26.00
CA PRO A 194 -17.77 -34.27 -25.31
C PRO A 194 -18.80 -33.32 -25.94
N ARG A 195 -19.32 -32.34 -25.17
CA ARG A 195 -20.26 -31.35 -25.71
C ARG A 195 -19.65 -30.56 -26.87
N GLU A 196 -20.38 -30.47 -27.98
CA GLU A 196 -19.91 -29.82 -29.22
C GLU A 196 -19.60 -28.33 -29.02
N GLU A 197 -20.43 -27.63 -28.27
CA GLU A 197 -20.24 -26.21 -27.94
C GLU A 197 -18.91 -25.95 -27.21
N ILE A 198 -18.48 -26.87 -26.36
CA ILE A 198 -17.21 -26.77 -25.62
C ILE A 198 -16.03 -27.12 -26.49
N GLN A 199 -16.17 -28.09 -27.39
CA GLN A 199 -15.15 -28.38 -28.40
C GLN A 199 -14.90 -27.15 -29.29
N ALA A 200 -15.98 -26.49 -29.74
CA ALA A 200 -15.90 -25.27 -30.53
C ALA A 200 -15.28 -24.10 -29.73
N TYR A 201 -15.70 -23.90 -28.48
CA TYR A 201 -15.14 -22.90 -27.57
C TYR A 201 -13.63 -23.08 -27.41
N ARG A 202 -13.20 -24.32 -27.08
CA ARG A 202 -11.79 -24.64 -26.86
C ARG A 202 -10.97 -24.42 -28.13
N GLN A 203 -11.46 -24.91 -29.28
CA GLN A 203 -10.76 -24.72 -30.55
C GLN A 203 -10.58 -23.23 -30.87
N ARG A 204 -11.64 -22.42 -30.72
CA ARG A 204 -11.58 -20.97 -30.90
C ARG A 204 -10.55 -20.33 -29.96
N SER A 205 -10.63 -20.64 -28.67
CA SER A 205 -9.74 -20.07 -27.66
C SER A 205 -8.27 -20.41 -27.94
N LEU A 206 -7.96 -21.66 -28.31
CA LEU A 206 -6.59 -22.05 -28.67
C LEU A 206 -6.08 -21.30 -29.90
N MET A 207 -6.89 -21.17 -30.96
CA MET A 207 -6.49 -20.41 -32.16
C MET A 207 -6.26 -18.93 -31.86
N GLU A 208 -7.08 -18.32 -31.00
CA GLU A 208 -6.91 -16.92 -30.57
C GLU A 208 -5.61 -16.75 -29.75
N LYS A 209 -5.32 -17.70 -28.85
CA LYS A 209 -4.08 -17.71 -28.07
C LYS A 209 -2.84 -17.94 -28.92
N GLU A 210 -2.90 -18.82 -29.92
CA GLU A 210 -1.80 -19.00 -30.88
C GLU A 210 -1.41 -17.66 -31.53
N LEU A 211 -2.40 -16.84 -31.93
CA LEU A 211 -2.16 -15.51 -32.50
C LEU A 211 -1.58 -14.53 -31.47
N LEU A 212 -2.11 -14.53 -30.24
CA LEU A 212 -1.64 -13.64 -29.18
C LEU A 212 -0.21 -13.97 -28.75
N PHE A 213 0.12 -15.24 -28.56
CA PHE A 213 1.47 -15.68 -28.25
C PHE A 213 2.43 -15.46 -29.42
N PHE A 214 1.99 -15.65 -30.66
CA PHE A 214 2.78 -15.27 -31.84
C PHE A 214 3.10 -13.78 -31.83
N SER A 215 2.11 -12.94 -31.54
CA SER A 215 2.30 -11.50 -31.44
C SER A 215 3.27 -11.11 -30.33
N TYR A 216 3.19 -11.79 -29.18
CA TYR A 216 4.14 -11.58 -28.10
C TYR A 216 5.57 -11.98 -28.48
N ASP A 217 5.77 -13.12 -29.17
CA ASP A 217 7.10 -13.57 -29.57
C ASP A 217 7.72 -12.68 -30.65
N VAL A 218 6.92 -12.21 -31.62
CA VAL A 218 7.42 -11.49 -32.81
C VAL A 218 7.42 -9.98 -32.63
N PHE A 219 6.37 -9.42 -32.04
CA PHE A 219 6.17 -7.97 -31.92
C PHE A 219 6.38 -7.46 -30.49
N GLY A 220 6.52 -8.35 -29.50
CA GLY A 220 6.75 -7.97 -28.11
C GLY A 220 5.50 -7.44 -27.39
N ILE A 221 4.31 -7.61 -27.97
CA ILE A 221 3.04 -7.21 -27.35
C ILE A 221 2.71 -8.23 -26.25
N PRO A 222 2.75 -7.84 -24.95
CA PRO A 222 2.60 -8.80 -23.87
C PRO A 222 1.18 -9.39 -23.85
N PHE A 223 1.10 -10.69 -23.64
CA PHE A 223 -0.16 -11.40 -23.41
C PHE A 223 -0.01 -12.28 -22.16
N VAL A 224 -0.97 -12.16 -21.25
CA VAL A 224 -1.08 -12.99 -20.05
C VAL A 224 -2.26 -13.94 -20.27
N ASP A 225 -1.97 -15.22 -20.33
CA ASP A 225 -3.00 -16.24 -20.49
C ASP A 225 -3.85 -16.36 -19.21
N PRO A 226 -5.17 -16.14 -19.28
CA PRO A 226 -6.04 -16.26 -18.12
C PRO A 226 -6.34 -17.72 -17.75
N ASP A 227 -6.08 -18.69 -18.63
CA ASP A 227 -6.43 -20.09 -18.40
C ASP A 227 -5.21 -20.95 -18.03
N THR A 228 -5.43 -21.89 -17.12
CA THR A 228 -4.41 -22.86 -16.69
C THR A 228 -4.30 -24.08 -17.61
N TRP A 229 -5.31 -24.32 -18.46
CA TRP A 229 -5.45 -25.52 -19.29
C TRP A 229 -4.84 -25.38 -20.70
N THR A 230 -4.27 -24.23 -21.05
CA THR A 230 -3.64 -24.03 -22.36
C THR A 230 -2.48 -25.01 -22.56
N PRO A 231 -2.49 -25.85 -23.62
CA PRO A 231 -1.40 -26.78 -23.87
C PRO A 231 -0.07 -26.05 -24.12
N GLU A 232 1.03 -26.57 -23.59
CA GLU A 232 2.35 -25.94 -23.73
C GLU A 232 2.79 -25.80 -25.20
N GLU A 233 2.27 -26.64 -26.10
CA GLU A 233 2.59 -26.62 -27.52
C GLU A 233 2.12 -25.34 -28.22
N VAL A 234 1.05 -24.72 -27.70
CA VAL A 234 0.48 -23.46 -28.21
C VAL A 234 1.42 -22.28 -27.95
N ILE A 235 2.25 -22.38 -26.91
CA ILE A 235 3.20 -21.33 -26.53
C ILE A 235 4.50 -21.52 -27.34
N PRO A 236 4.94 -20.52 -28.12
CA PRO A 236 6.21 -20.55 -28.84
C PRO A 236 7.38 -20.94 -27.94
N LYS A 237 8.28 -21.80 -28.45
CA LYS A 237 9.42 -22.32 -27.67
C LYS A 237 10.27 -21.21 -27.06
N ARG A 238 10.50 -20.13 -27.79
CA ARG A 238 11.25 -18.95 -27.31
C ARG A 238 10.60 -18.30 -26.10
N LEU A 239 9.28 -18.11 -26.14
CA LEU A 239 8.53 -17.58 -25.01
C LEU A 239 8.52 -18.54 -23.83
N ARG A 240 8.38 -19.86 -24.05
CA ARG A 240 8.50 -20.85 -22.96
C ARG A 240 9.85 -20.82 -22.28
N GLU A 241 10.93 -20.77 -23.07
CA GLU A 241 12.29 -20.66 -22.53
C GLU A 241 12.49 -19.35 -21.77
N LYS A 242 11.98 -18.22 -22.32
CA LYS A 242 12.01 -16.91 -21.65
C LYS A 242 11.25 -16.94 -20.32
N GLN A 243 10.01 -17.41 -20.31
CA GLN A 243 9.18 -17.54 -19.11
C GLN A 243 9.81 -18.49 -18.10
N LYS A 244 10.45 -19.57 -18.54
CA LYS A 244 11.19 -20.49 -17.66
C LYS A 244 12.36 -19.79 -16.99
N VAL A 245 13.18 -19.03 -17.73
CA VAL A 245 14.29 -18.26 -17.18
C VAL A 245 13.78 -17.17 -16.22
N GLU A 246 12.71 -16.48 -16.57
CA GLU A 246 12.07 -15.48 -15.69
C GLU A 246 11.53 -16.12 -14.40
N ARG A 247 10.89 -17.29 -14.49
CA ARG A 247 10.39 -18.04 -13.33
C ARG A 247 11.53 -18.58 -12.47
N GLU A 248 12.60 -19.11 -13.05
CA GLU A 248 13.80 -19.54 -12.33
C GLU A 248 14.49 -18.35 -11.66
N THR A 249 14.55 -17.21 -12.33
CA THR A 249 15.10 -15.97 -11.75
C THR A 249 14.23 -15.45 -10.61
N ALA A 250 12.90 -15.45 -10.77
CA ALA A 250 11.96 -15.05 -9.73
C ALA A 250 11.97 -16.02 -8.54
N ALA A 251 12.12 -17.33 -8.79
CA ALA A 251 12.27 -18.34 -7.75
C ALA A 251 13.60 -18.15 -7.00
N ARG A 252 14.70 -17.89 -7.71
CA ARG A 252 16.00 -17.56 -7.09
C ARG A 252 15.92 -16.30 -6.26
N ILE A 253 15.29 -15.24 -6.77
CA ILE A 253 15.06 -13.99 -6.02
C ILE A 253 14.19 -14.27 -4.78
N SER A 254 13.14 -15.08 -4.92
CA SER A 254 12.26 -15.44 -3.79
C SER A 254 12.98 -16.29 -2.75
N GLU A 255 13.87 -17.18 -3.17
CA GLU A 255 14.72 -17.99 -2.30
C GLU A 255 15.79 -17.13 -1.62
N GLU A 256 16.44 -16.21 -2.34
CA GLU A 256 17.36 -15.21 -1.79
C GLU A 256 16.65 -14.33 -0.78
N ILE A 257 15.43 -13.85 -1.08
CA ILE A 257 14.59 -13.12 -0.13
C ILE A 257 14.24 -14.01 1.06
N GLY A 258 13.85 -15.27 0.85
CA GLY A 258 13.49 -16.20 1.92
C GLY A 258 14.67 -16.53 2.85
N ASN A 259 15.86 -16.73 2.28
CA ASN A 259 17.10 -16.93 3.02
C ASN A 259 17.53 -15.67 3.75
N LEU A 260 17.41 -14.51 3.11
CA LEU A 260 17.64 -13.21 3.73
C LEU A 260 16.64 -12.96 4.86
N MET A 261 15.36 -13.34 4.70
CA MET A 261 14.36 -13.23 5.76
C MET A 261 14.69 -14.15 6.93
N LYS A 262 15.14 -15.39 6.69
CA LYS A 262 15.60 -16.28 7.76
C LYS A 262 16.85 -15.75 8.45
N GLU A 263 17.79 -15.18 7.71
CA GLU A 263 18.99 -14.55 8.25
C GLU A 263 18.61 -13.33 9.11
N ILE A 264 17.69 -12.49 8.61
CA ILE A 264 17.08 -11.39 9.37
C ILE A 264 16.35 -11.92 10.60
N GLU A 265 15.62 -13.03 10.51
CA GLU A 265 14.90 -13.63 11.63
C GLU A 265 15.87 -14.14 12.69
N THR A 266 16.98 -14.79 12.30
CA THR A 266 18.04 -15.19 13.23
C THR A 266 18.77 -13.99 13.83
N LEU A 267 19.04 -12.94 13.05
CA LEU A 267 19.63 -11.69 13.54
C LEU A 267 18.66 -10.94 14.45
N VAL A 268 17.35 -11.00 14.20
CA VAL A 268 16.30 -10.44 15.05
C VAL A 268 16.12 -11.27 16.31
N GLU A 269 16.25 -12.60 16.28
CA GLU A 269 16.23 -13.45 17.47
C GLU A 269 17.48 -13.25 18.35
N GLU A 270 18.66 -13.14 17.74
CA GLU A 270 19.91 -12.80 18.44
C GLU A 270 19.84 -11.38 19.02
N LYS A 271 19.38 -10.41 18.22
CA LYS A 271 19.20 -9.01 18.65
C LYS A 271 18.02 -8.85 19.60
N ALA A 272 17.03 -9.73 19.61
CA ALA A 272 15.94 -9.78 20.59
C ALA A 272 16.41 -10.39 21.92
N LYS A 273 17.31 -11.39 21.88
CA LYS A 273 18.02 -11.87 23.07
C LYS A 273 18.96 -10.82 23.64
N GLU A 274 19.66 -10.05 22.81
CA GLU A 274 20.47 -8.90 23.25
C GLU A 274 19.58 -7.73 23.72
N SER A 275 18.44 -7.47 23.06
CA SER A 275 17.48 -6.40 23.40
C SER A 275 16.73 -6.69 24.70
N ALA A 276 16.43 -7.95 25.00
CA ALA A 276 15.86 -8.36 26.28
C ALA A 276 16.81 -8.03 27.45
N ASP A 277 18.12 -8.11 27.25
CA ASP A 277 19.13 -7.68 28.24
C ASP A 277 19.42 -6.16 28.20
N MET A 278 19.15 -5.48 27.07
CA MET A 278 19.38 -4.04 26.88
C MET A 278 18.21 -3.14 27.32
N SER A 279 17.05 -3.73 27.63
CA SER A 279 15.91 -3.05 28.28
C SER A 279 16.23 -2.47 29.67
N LYS A 280 17.43 -2.72 30.20
CA LYS A 280 17.99 -2.12 31.44
C LYS A 280 18.77 -0.82 31.24
N PHE A 281 18.94 -0.30 30.02
CA PHE A 281 19.68 0.95 29.78
C PHE A 281 19.04 1.85 28.72
N ILE A 282 17.83 2.36 28.98
CA ILE A 282 17.34 3.54 28.25
C ILE A 282 18.22 4.74 28.68
N ARG A 283 19.04 5.25 27.76
CA ARG A 283 19.98 6.36 28.02
C ARG A 283 19.44 7.64 27.37
N GLU A 284 19.15 8.65 28.18
CA GLU A 284 18.75 9.99 27.74
C GLU A 284 19.68 11.07 28.33
N GLY A 285 19.58 12.31 27.85
CA GLY A 285 20.36 13.43 28.38
C GLY A 285 21.79 13.51 27.81
N GLY A 286 21.97 13.20 26.53
CA GLY A 286 23.20 13.57 25.81
C GLY A 286 23.36 15.09 25.61
N PRO A 287 24.55 15.55 25.19
CA PRO A 287 24.80 16.97 24.94
C PRO A 287 23.96 17.48 23.76
N LEU A 288 23.65 18.78 23.74
CA LEU A 288 23.11 19.41 22.53
C LEU A 288 24.30 19.87 21.67
N VAL A 289 24.31 19.48 20.39
CA VAL A 289 25.44 19.70 19.45
C VAL A 289 25.47 21.13 18.87
N TYR A 290 24.47 21.96 19.19
CA TYR A 290 24.31 23.30 18.62
C TYR A 290 24.31 24.38 19.69
N GLU A 291 25.09 25.44 19.47
CA GLU A 291 25.12 26.62 20.35
C GLU A 291 23.78 27.34 20.37
N GLY A 292 23.39 27.86 21.54
CA GLY A 292 22.11 28.55 21.76
C GLY A 292 20.91 27.63 22.03
N ALA A 293 21.03 26.33 21.74
CA ALA A 293 20.00 25.36 22.09
C ALA A 293 20.13 24.93 23.56
N SER A 294 19.01 24.84 24.28
CA SER A 294 19.00 24.42 25.70
C SER A 294 17.81 23.53 26.03
N VAL A 295 18.05 22.46 26.78
CA VAL A 295 16.98 21.58 27.28
C VAL A 295 16.21 22.32 28.36
N THR A 296 14.92 22.61 28.11
CA THR A 296 14.05 23.29 29.07
C THR A 296 13.16 22.33 29.84
N MET A 297 12.81 21.18 29.25
CA MET A 297 12.11 20.10 29.93
C MET A 297 12.70 18.75 29.51
N ASN A 298 13.00 17.89 30.47
CA ASN A 298 13.43 16.51 30.24
C ASN A 298 12.30 15.53 30.59
N SER A 299 12.49 14.23 30.36
CA SER A 299 11.49 13.19 30.63
C SER A 299 10.93 13.22 32.04
N LYS A 300 11.78 13.50 33.04
CA LYS A 300 11.35 13.66 34.44
C LYS A 300 10.38 14.83 34.62
N THR A 301 10.65 15.96 33.96
CA THR A 301 9.77 17.15 34.01
C THR A 301 8.49 16.93 33.22
N LEU A 302 8.56 16.15 32.14
CA LEU A 302 7.45 15.82 31.25
C LEU A 302 6.66 14.57 31.71
N ASN A 303 6.91 14.11 32.94
CA ASN A 303 6.27 12.95 33.56
C ASN A 303 6.14 11.73 32.62
N GLY A 304 7.26 11.32 32.03
CA GLY A 304 7.32 10.16 31.13
C GLY A 304 8.75 9.70 30.91
N SER A 305 8.99 8.97 29.82
CA SER A 305 10.31 8.47 29.39
C SER A 305 10.59 8.86 27.96
N GLN A 306 11.86 9.09 27.61
CA GLN A 306 12.27 9.42 26.24
C GLN A 306 11.50 10.64 25.70
N ARG A 307 11.41 11.72 26.48
CA ARG A 307 10.80 13.00 26.10
C ARG A 307 11.77 14.15 26.34
N VAL A 308 11.78 15.14 25.45
CA VAL A 308 12.58 16.35 25.60
C VAL A 308 11.90 17.56 24.99
N VAL A 309 12.06 18.70 25.64
CA VAL A 309 11.79 20.02 25.07
C VAL A 309 13.10 20.80 25.03
N VAL A 310 13.43 21.30 23.84
CA VAL A 310 14.62 22.11 23.58
C VAL A 310 14.20 23.46 23.03
N ASP A 311 14.65 24.54 23.66
CA ASP A 311 14.48 25.91 23.15
C ASP A 311 15.74 26.39 22.45
N GLY A 312 15.61 27.38 21.56
CA GLY A 312 16.73 27.99 20.85
C GLY A 312 17.21 27.20 19.62
N VAL A 313 16.38 26.28 19.10
CA VAL A 313 16.70 25.52 17.89
C VAL A 313 16.73 26.43 16.65
N LEU A 314 15.86 27.45 16.63
CA LEU A 314 15.80 28.49 15.61
C LEU A 314 15.88 29.87 16.24
N SER A 315 16.49 30.80 15.50
CA SER A 315 16.39 32.23 15.74
C SER A 315 15.02 32.78 15.33
N ALA A 316 14.67 33.97 15.85
CA ALA A 316 13.45 34.67 15.47
C ALA A 316 13.42 35.10 13.98
N GLU A 317 14.58 35.20 13.32
CA GLU A 317 14.67 35.47 11.88
C GLU A 317 14.35 34.22 11.07
N GLU A 318 14.95 33.09 11.42
CA GLU A 318 14.68 31.80 10.75
C GLU A 318 13.22 31.38 10.86
N CYS A 319 12.61 31.54 12.05
CA CYS A 319 11.16 31.30 12.23
C CYS A 319 10.31 32.14 11.26
N ARG A 320 10.57 33.45 11.18
CA ARG A 320 9.84 34.35 10.29
C ARG A 320 10.02 33.97 8.82
N GLU A 321 11.21 33.55 8.45
CA GLU A 321 11.52 33.15 7.08
C GLU A 321 10.82 31.83 6.71
N LEU A 322 10.81 30.84 7.60
CA LEU A 322 10.08 29.58 7.39
C LEU A 322 8.55 29.78 7.37
N GLN A 323 8.02 30.69 8.20
CA GLN A 323 6.60 31.07 8.11
C GLN A 323 6.25 31.70 6.77
N ARG A 324 7.09 32.61 6.25
CA ARG A 324 6.90 33.21 4.91
C ARG A 324 6.96 32.18 3.80
N LEU A 325 7.95 31.29 3.84
CA LEU A 325 8.07 30.17 2.91
C LEU A 325 6.78 29.36 2.88
N THR A 326 6.24 29.03 4.06
CA THR A 326 5.01 28.23 4.16
C THR A 326 3.81 28.94 3.57
N ASN A 327 3.61 30.22 3.88
CA ASN A 327 2.51 30.99 3.33
C ASN A 327 2.57 31.13 1.80
N ALA A 328 3.76 31.04 1.19
CA ALA A 328 3.94 31.08 -0.26
C ALA A 328 3.88 29.70 -0.94
N ALA A 329 4.39 28.65 -0.29
CA ALA A 329 4.58 27.32 -0.88
C ALA A 329 3.50 26.29 -0.50
N ALA A 330 2.81 26.49 0.63
CA ALA A 330 1.92 25.48 1.17
C ALA A 330 0.65 25.32 0.33
N SER A 331 0.21 24.07 0.20
CA SER A 331 -1.06 23.75 -0.44
C SER A 331 -2.10 23.38 0.63
N ALA A 332 -3.34 23.79 0.39
CA ALA A 332 -4.45 23.46 1.29
C ALA A 332 -4.68 21.94 1.25
N GLY A 333 -4.70 21.29 2.41
CA GLY A 333 -4.87 19.84 2.52
C GLY A 333 -3.71 19.00 1.95
N ASP A 334 -2.50 19.57 1.86
CA ASP A 334 -1.28 18.83 1.53
C ASP A 334 -1.08 17.66 2.51
N GLY A 335 -0.77 16.46 1.99
CA GLY A 335 -0.77 15.22 2.77
C GLY A 335 -2.14 14.59 3.05
N TYR A 336 -3.25 15.25 2.69
CA TYR A 336 -4.62 14.78 2.95
C TYR A 336 -5.54 14.82 1.71
N ARG A 337 -4.99 14.56 0.52
CA ARG A 337 -5.74 14.54 -0.77
C ARG A 337 -6.53 15.84 -1.02
N GLY A 338 -6.02 16.98 -0.56
CA GLY A 338 -6.67 18.28 -0.72
C GLY A 338 -7.79 18.58 0.29
N LYS A 339 -8.03 17.70 1.27
CA LYS A 339 -8.99 17.96 2.36
C LYS A 339 -8.42 19.06 3.25
N THR A 340 -9.01 20.25 3.19
CA THR A 340 -8.53 21.44 3.91
C THR A 340 -8.78 21.39 5.41
N SER A 341 -9.68 20.54 5.89
CA SER A 341 -10.02 20.37 7.31
C SER A 341 -10.00 18.88 7.68
N PRO A 342 -8.82 18.23 7.69
CA PRO A 342 -8.74 16.77 7.79
C PRO A 342 -9.11 16.24 9.18
N HIS A 343 -8.73 16.99 10.23
CA HIS A 343 -8.89 16.60 11.64
C HIS A 343 -10.14 17.18 12.29
N THR A 344 -10.49 18.43 11.96
CA THR A 344 -11.61 19.16 12.57
C THR A 344 -12.16 20.17 11.56
N PRO A 345 -13.49 20.35 11.47
CA PRO A 345 -14.10 21.32 10.57
C PRO A 345 -13.84 22.78 10.97
N SER A 346 -13.26 23.03 12.14
CA SER A 346 -13.02 24.36 12.73
C SER A 346 -11.64 24.94 12.41
N GLU A 347 -10.78 24.19 11.74
CA GLU A 347 -9.44 24.63 11.36
C GLU A 347 -9.14 24.29 9.90
N THR A 348 -8.35 25.12 9.24
CA THR A 348 -7.79 24.84 7.91
C THR A 348 -6.34 24.41 8.01
N PHE A 349 -5.97 23.40 7.23
CA PHE A 349 -4.67 22.74 7.19
C PHE A 349 -3.94 23.08 5.89
N TYR A 350 -2.71 23.58 6.03
CA TYR A 350 -1.81 23.89 4.93
C TYR A 350 -0.46 23.19 5.17
N GLY A 351 0.13 22.66 4.12
CA GLY A 351 1.38 21.91 4.25
C GLY A 351 2.29 21.99 3.04
N VAL A 352 3.58 21.73 3.28
CA VAL A 352 4.63 21.64 2.26
C VAL A 352 5.71 20.65 2.69
N THR A 353 6.08 19.71 1.80
CA THR A 353 7.22 18.81 2.00
C THR A 353 8.54 19.49 1.64
N VAL A 354 9.66 18.96 2.16
CA VAL A 354 11.00 19.52 1.91
C VAL A 354 11.33 19.54 0.41
N LEU A 355 11.10 18.42 -0.29
CA LEU A 355 11.32 18.32 -1.73
C LEU A 355 10.50 19.34 -2.52
N LYS A 356 9.22 19.51 -2.15
CA LYS A 356 8.33 20.48 -2.80
C LYS A 356 8.83 21.91 -2.61
N ALA A 357 9.25 22.28 -1.40
CA ALA A 357 9.83 23.60 -1.15
C ALA A 357 11.09 23.84 -2.00
N LEU A 358 12.00 22.86 -2.10
CA LEU A 358 13.21 22.96 -2.91
C LEU A 358 12.91 23.09 -4.40
N LYS A 359 11.96 22.32 -4.93
CA LYS A 359 11.51 22.45 -6.33
C LYS A 359 10.91 23.83 -6.62
N LEU A 360 10.05 24.34 -5.74
CA LEU A 360 9.52 25.70 -5.87
C LEU A 360 10.64 26.76 -5.79
N GLY A 361 11.67 26.51 -4.99
CA GLY A 361 12.88 27.34 -4.93
C GLY A 361 13.65 27.35 -6.26
N GLN A 362 13.85 26.18 -6.86
CA GLN A 362 14.50 26.01 -8.16
C GLN A 362 13.71 26.69 -9.30
N GLU A 363 12.38 26.67 -9.22
CA GLU A 363 11.48 27.36 -10.15
C GLU A 363 11.40 28.88 -9.92
N GLY A 364 12.05 29.40 -8.87
CA GLY A 364 12.02 30.83 -8.51
C GLY A 364 10.68 31.30 -7.95
N LYS A 365 9.78 30.39 -7.55
CA LYS A 365 8.48 30.72 -6.95
C LYS A 365 8.59 31.10 -5.47
N VAL A 366 9.61 30.59 -4.79
CA VAL A 366 10.00 30.99 -3.43
C VAL A 366 11.51 31.22 -3.38
N PRO A 367 12.03 31.99 -2.42
CA PRO A 367 13.48 32.17 -2.32
C PRO A 367 14.16 30.84 -2.04
N LEU A 368 15.14 30.48 -2.88
CA LEU A 368 15.85 29.21 -2.79
C LEU A 368 16.56 29.03 -1.44
N GLN A 369 17.09 30.11 -0.86
CA GLN A 369 17.72 30.10 0.46
C GLN A 369 16.73 29.73 1.58
N SER A 370 15.47 30.13 1.47
CA SER A 370 14.43 29.79 2.46
C SER A 370 14.07 28.31 2.37
N ALA A 371 14.01 27.74 1.16
CA ALA A 371 13.82 26.31 0.96
C ALA A 371 15.01 25.49 1.48
N TYR A 372 16.24 25.98 1.29
CA TYR A 372 17.44 25.36 1.85
C TYR A 372 17.49 25.46 3.37
N LEU A 373 17.10 26.60 3.95
CA LEU A 373 16.92 26.75 5.38
C LEU A 373 15.95 25.69 5.92
N TYR A 374 14.82 25.46 5.24
CA TYR A 374 13.88 24.42 5.65
C TYR A 374 14.53 23.03 5.66
N TYR A 375 15.26 22.66 4.60
CA TYR A 375 16.02 21.42 4.58
C TYR A 375 17.03 21.32 5.75
N ASN A 376 17.86 22.35 5.95
CA ASN A 376 18.92 22.33 6.95
C ASN A 376 18.38 22.24 8.39
N VAL A 377 17.27 22.92 8.70
CA VAL A 377 16.68 22.85 10.05
C VAL A 377 16.13 21.46 10.37
N THR A 378 15.67 20.70 9.37
CA THR A 378 15.27 19.30 9.60
C THR A 378 16.47 18.42 9.99
N GLU A 379 17.63 18.59 9.35
CA GLU A 379 18.88 17.91 9.73
C GLU A 379 19.36 18.32 11.12
N LYS A 380 19.28 19.61 11.43
CA LYS A 380 19.63 20.16 12.74
C LYS A 380 18.82 19.49 13.85
N VAL A 381 17.50 19.32 13.65
CA VAL A 381 16.64 18.62 14.61
C VAL A 381 17.01 17.14 14.68
N ARG A 382 17.24 16.46 13.55
CA ARG A 382 17.65 15.05 13.52
C ARG A 382 18.90 14.79 14.38
N HIS A 383 19.99 15.52 14.13
CA HIS A 383 21.24 15.42 14.91
C HIS A 383 21.04 15.72 16.39
N MET A 384 20.19 16.69 16.71
CA MET A 384 19.87 17.03 18.09
C MET A 384 19.16 15.87 18.81
N MET A 385 18.21 15.21 18.15
CA MET A 385 17.51 14.05 18.72
C MET A 385 18.43 12.85 18.89
N GLU A 386 19.27 12.56 17.90
CA GLU A 386 20.30 11.50 17.97
C GLU A 386 21.23 11.71 19.16
N SER A 387 21.72 12.94 19.34
CA SER A 387 22.64 13.25 20.42
C SER A 387 21.95 13.18 21.79
N TYR A 388 20.77 13.79 21.94
CA TYR A 388 20.07 13.83 23.22
C TYR A 388 19.64 12.43 23.70
N PHE A 389 19.07 11.62 22.81
CA PHE A 389 18.66 10.24 23.11
C PHE A 389 19.82 9.24 23.02
N ARG A 390 21.05 9.73 22.79
CA ARG A 390 22.28 8.93 22.76
C ARG A 390 22.17 7.70 21.88
N LEU A 391 21.61 7.90 20.68
CA LEU A 391 21.35 6.82 19.74
C LEU A 391 22.67 6.34 19.14
N GLU A 392 22.87 5.02 19.13
CA GLU A 392 24.04 4.38 18.51
C GLU A 392 23.90 4.26 16.99
N VAL A 393 22.66 4.33 16.50
CA VAL A 393 22.29 4.24 15.08
C VAL A 393 21.69 5.58 14.66
N PRO A 394 22.06 6.10 13.47
CA PRO A 394 21.47 7.33 12.95
C PRO A 394 19.97 7.18 12.72
N LEU A 395 19.23 8.26 12.92
CA LEU A 395 17.83 8.39 12.55
C LEU A 395 17.73 8.60 11.04
N HIS A 396 16.77 7.95 10.41
CA HIS A 396 16.39 8.19 9.03
C HIS A 396 15.00 8.85 9.01
N PHE A 397 14.80 9.85 8.15
CA PHE A 397 13.47 10.49 8.02
C PHE A 397 12.49 9.48 7.45
N SER A 398 11.41 9.18 8.17
CA SER A 398 10.25 8.46 7.65
C SER A 398 9.28 9.39 6.93
N TYR A 399 9.14 10.63 7.42
CA TYR A 399 8.32 11.67 6.79
C TYR A 399 8.67 13.04 7.40
N SER A 400 8.72 14.09 6.56
CA SER A 400 9.04 15.45 6.97
C SER A 400 8.01 16.44 6.44
N HIS A 401 7.34 17.18 7.32
CA HIS A 401 6.22 18.02 6.89
C HIS A 401 6.17 19.35 7.67
N LEU A 402 6.31 20.47 6.95
CA LEU A 402 5.99 21.78 7.50
C LEU A 402 4.50 22.01 7.33
N VAL A 403 3.81 22.15 8.47
CA VAL A 403 2.36 22.28 8.56
C VAL A 403 1.97 23.56 9.28
N CYS A 404 0.95 24.25 8.77
CA CYS A 404 0.24 25.32 9.46
C CYS A 404 -1.25 24.97 9.61
N ARG A 405 -1.78 25.19 10.82
CA ARG A 405 -3.20 25.09 11.14
C ARG A 405 -3.75 26.46 11.51
N THR A 406 -4.83 26.87 10.86
CA THR A 406 -5.43 28.20 11.04
C THR A 406 -6.86 28.07 11.55
N ALA A 407 -7.20 28.81 12.61
CA ALA A 407 -8.56 28.82 13.15
C ALA A 407 -9.55 29.48 12.17
N ILE A 408 -10.72 28.87 11.98
CA ILE A 408 -11.84 29.44 11.22
C ILE A 408 -12.73 30.21 12.19
N ASN A 409 -12.71 31.54 12.13
CA ASN A 409 -13.34 32.42 13.13
C ASN A 409 -14.82 32.08 13.41
N GLU A 410 -15.57 31.70 12.38
CA GLU A 410 -17.01 31.40 12.46
C GLU A 410 -17.33 30.05 13.14
N LYS A 411 -16.31 29.25 13.48
CA LYS A 411 -16.47 27.87 13.98
C LYS A 411 -15.77 27.61 15.32
N GLN A 412 -15.50 28.66 16.10
CA GLN A 412 -14.81 28.55 17.39
C GLN A 412 -15.74 28.58 18.61
N GLU A 413 -16.97 29.05 18.44
CA GLU A 413 -17.91 29.18 19.57
C GLU A 413 -18.33 27.80 20.11
N GLY A 414 -18.19 27.58 21.42
CA GLY A 414 -18.59 26.34 22.08
C GLY A 414 -17.71 25.11 21.78
N ARG A 415 -16.53 25.32 21.18
CA ARG A 415 -15.64 24.25 20.74
C ARG A 415 -15.02 23.46 21.91
N SER A 416 -15.07 22.14 21.83
CA SER A 416 -14.48 21.21 22.82
C SER A 416 -13.66 20.06 22.22
N ASP A 417 -13.57 19.95 20.89
CA ASP A 417 -12.72 18.98 20.19
C ASP A 417 -11.25 19.40 20.22
N ASN A 418 -10.36 18.44 20.01
CA ASN A 418 -8.94 18.72 19.85
C ASN A 418 -8.62 19.17 18.42
N SER A 419 -7.53 19.91 18.25
CA SER A 419 -6.97 20.15 16.91
C SER A 419 -6.49 18.83 16.32
N HIS A 420 -5.82 17.99 17.13
CA HIS A 420 -5.45 16.63 16.77
C HIS A 420 -5.73 15.73 17.97
N GLU A 421 -6.56 14.70 17.76
CA GLU A 421 -6.91 13.76 18.82
C GLU A 421 -5.70 13.00 19.34
N VAL A 422 -5.84 12.44 20.54
CA VAL A 422 -4.78 11.67 21.18
C VAL A 422 -4.49 10.42 20.35
N HIS A 423 -3.22 10.24 19.99
CA HIS A 423 -2.74 9.11 19.20
C HIS A 423 -1.33 8.71 19.62
N VAL A 424 -0.86 7.61 19.04
CA VAL A 424 0.53 7.14 19.14
C VAL A 424 1.06 6.99 17.72
N ASP A 425 2.31 7.41 17.48
CA ASP A 425 2.83 7.53 16.12
C ASP A 425 3.13 6.19 15.43
N ASN A 426 3.40 5.13 16.20
CA ASN A 426 3.77 3.81 15.66
C ASN A 426 2.82 2.65 15.99
N CYS A 427 1.67 2.91 16.62
CA CYS A 427 0.69 1.88 16.92
C CYS A 427 -0.73 2.44 17.02
N ILE A 428 -1.72 1.55 16.85
CA ILE A 428 -3.13 1.87 16.99
C ILE A 428 -3.47 1.88 18.48
N LEU A 429 -3.74 3.07 19.01
CA LEU A 429 -4.11 3.26 20.42
C LEU A 429 -5.56 2.82 20.65
N ASN A 430 -5.76 1.79 21.48
CA ASN A 430 -7.04 1.46 22.08
C ASN A 430 -7.03 1.91 23.55
N ALA A 431 -7.54 3.12 23.77
CA ALA A 431 -7.55 3.75 25.09
C ALA A 431 -8.46 3.04 26.12
N GLU A 432 -9.49 2.33 25.67
CA GLU A 432 -10.38 1.56 26.56
C GLU A 432 -9.72 0.27 27.04
N ALA A 433 -8.97 -0.39 26.16
CA ALA A 433 -8.22 -1.60 26.49
C ALA A 433 -6.85 -1.32 27.12
N LEU A 434 -6.38 -0.06 27.09
CA LEU A 434 -5.01 0.34 27.46
C LEU A 434 -3.94 -0.41 26.66
N VAL A 435 -4.23 -0.67 25.38
CA VAL A 435 -3.34 -1.42 24.47
C VAL A 435 -2.98 -0.53 23.29
N CYS A 436 -1.72 -0.64 22.84
CA CYS A 436 -1.27 -0.06 21.59
C CYS A 436 -0.82 -1.16 20.63
N VAL A 437 -1.57 -1.39 19.56
CA VAL A 437 -1.35 -2.52 18.65
C VAL A 437 -0.47 -2.08 17.47
N LYS A 438 0.67 -2.74 17.28
CA LYS A 438 1.60 -2.48 16.17
C LYS A 438 1.21 -3.28 14.93
N GLU A 439 0.19 -2.83 14.21
CA GLU A 439 -0.24 -3.42 12.94
C GLU A 439 -0.70 -2.36 11.94
N PRO A 440 -0.71 -2.66 10.63
CA PRO A 440 -1.31 -1.77 9.63
C PRO A 440 -2.75 -1.39 10.02
N PRO A 441 -3.16 -0.11 9.88
CA PRO A 441 -2.51 0.96 9.13
C PRO A 441 -1.48 1.80 9.91
N ALA A 442 -1.08 1.42 11.14
CA ALA A 442 -0.09 2.18 11.88
C ALA A 442 1.30 2.11 11.23
N TYR A 443 2.08 3.19 11.35
CA TYR A 443 3.47 3.24 10.90
C TYR A 443 4.40 2.57 11.92
N THR A 444 4.33 1.24 12.02
CA THR A 444 5.00 0.43 13.06
C THR A 444 6.52 0.56 13.11
N PHE A 445 7.12 1.10 12.06
CA PHE A 445 8.54 1.34 11.88
C PHE A 445 9.02 2.72 12.38
N ARG A 446 8.13 3.59 12.86
CA ARG A 446 8.54 4.87 13.48
C ARG A 446 9.08 4.64 14.89
N ASP A 447 10.28 5.15 15.15
CA ASP A 447 10.98 4.97 16.41
C ASP A 447 11.02 6.27 17.23
N TYR A 448 11.21 7.41 16.57
CA TYR A 448 11.23 8.73 17.19
C TYR A 448 10.44 9.76 16.38
N SER A 449 9.94 10.77 17.07
CA SER A 449 9.25 11.92 16.49
C SER A 449 9.83 13.21 17.06
N ALA A 450 9.81 14.26 16.24
CA ALA A 450 10.10 15.61 16.68
C ALA A 450 9.16 16.63 16.05
N ILE A 451 8.81 17.66 16.82
CA ILE A 451 8.00 18.78 16.36
C ILE A 451 8.74 20.07 16.68
N LEU A 452 9.13 20.82 15.65
CA LEU A 452 9.78 22.12 15.78
C LEU A 452 8.77 23.25 15.51
N TYR A 453 8.51 24.07 16.51
CA TYR A 453 7.55 25.17 16.43
C TYR A 453 8.16 26.43 15.82
N LEU A 454 7.41 27.05 14.91
CA LEU A 454 7.84 28.27 14.22
C LEU A 454 7.31 29.53 14.90
N ASN A 455 6.25 29.42 15.71
CA ASN A 455 5.60 30.58 16.31
C ASN A 455 4.78 30.25 17.56
N GLY A 456 4.31 31.30 18.23
CA GLY A 456 3.48 31.23 19.45
C GLY A 456 2.47 32.39 19.56
N ASP A 457 2.27 33.14 18.48
CA ASP A 457 1.33 34.26 18.37
C ASP A 457 -0.07 33.77 17.93
N PHE A 458 -0.62 32.79 18.67
CA PHE A 458 -1.96 32.24 18.48
C PHE A 458 -2.58 31.84 19.84
N GLU A 459 -3.90 31.60 19.87
CA GLU A 459 -4.60 31.15 21.08
C GLU A 459 -4.93 29.65 21.00
N GLY A 460 -4.74 28.92 22.11
CA GLY A 460 -4.93 27.48 22.19
C GLY A 460 -3.72 26.68 21.64
N GLY A 461 -3.97 25.55 20.98
CA GLY A 461 -2.96 24.82 20.20
C GLY A 461 -1.82 24.16 20.97
N ALA A 462 -1.94 24.03 22.30
CA ALA A 462 -0.92 23.39 23.14
C ALA A 462 -0.76 21.91 22.78
N PHE A 463 0.49 21.44 22.75
CA PHE A 463 0.80 20.02 22.60
C PHE A 463 0.82 19.36 23.98
N TYR A 464 0.25 18.18 24.13
CA TYR A 464 0.22 17.52 25.43
C TYR A 464 0.41 16.01 25.30
N PHE A 465 1.03 15.41 26.31
CA PHE A 465 1.17 13.98 26.46
C PHE A 465 0.08 13.44 27.39
N THR A 466 -0.31 12.18 27.22
CA THR A 466 -1.24 11.48 28.10
C THR A 466 -0.68 10.12 28.52
N GLU A 467 -1.33 9.50 29.49
CA GLU A 467 -1.25 8.05 29.67
C GLU A 467 -1.95 7.31 28.51
N LEU A 468 -1.85 5.97 28.49
CA LEU A 468 -2.53 5.11 27.50
C LEU A 468 -4.06 5.23 27.49
N ASP A 469 -4.65 5.79 28.55
CA ASP A 469 -6.09 6.02 28.66
C ASP A 469 -6.60 7.20 27.81
N ALA A 470 -5.70 7.92 27.13
CA ALA A 470 -5.97 9.12 26.34
C ALA A 470 -6.67 10.28 27.09
N LYS A 471 -6.74 10.22 28.42
CA LYS A 471 -7.49 11.17 29.26
C LYS A 471 -6.61 11.84 30.30
N THR A 472 -5.69 11.09 30.91
CA THR A 472 -4.83 11.58 31.96
C THR A 472 -3.66 12.34 31.34
N GLU A 473 -3.78 13.67 31.25
CA GLU A 473 -2.69 14.54 30.78
C GLU A 473 -1.48 14.44 31.71
N THR A 474 -0.32 14.07 31.16
CA THR A 474 0.94 13.89 31.92
C THR A 474 1.84 15.12 31.84
N ALA A 475 1.83 15.81 30.70
CA ALA A 475 2.57 17.06 30.50
C ALA A 475 1.97 17.87 29.36
N GLU A 476 2.15 19.19 29.42
CA GLU A 476 1.74 20.14 28.38
C GLU A 476 2.93 20.99 27.95
N VAL A 477 3.05 21.24 26.65
CA VAL A 477 4.09 22.05 26.03
C VAL A 477 3.45 23.14 25.18
N GLN A 478 3.71 24.39 25.57
CA GLN A 478 3.27 25.57 24.84
C GLN A 478 4.19 25.84 23.64
N PRO A 479 3.65 25.91 22.40
CA PRO A 479 4.45 26.22 21.22
C PRO A 479 5.01 27.65 21.26
N GLN A 480 6.26 27.80 20.83
CA GLN A 480 6.90 29.10 20.62
C GLN A 480 7.97 28.96 19.54
N CYS A 481 8.37 30.05 18.90
CA CYS A 481 9.44 30.04 17.89
C CYS A 481 10.70 29.36 18.43
N GLY A 482 11.22 28.39 17.67
CA GLY A 482 12.48 27.72 17.95
C GLY A 482 12.42 26.68 19.07
N ARG A 483 11.22 26.34 19.57
CA ARG A 483 11.01 25.24 20.51
C ARG A 483 10.82 23.93 19.76
N ALA A 484 11.63 22.93 20.04
CA ALA A 484 11.46 21.56 19.58
C ALA A 484 10.97 20.65 20.71
N VAL A 485 10.04 19.77 20.40
CA VAL A 485 9.63 18.65 21.26
C VAL A 485 10.08 17.37 20.58
N GLY A 486 10.87 16.55 21.27
CA GLY A 486 11.34 15.26 20.78
C GLY A 486 10.88 14.13 21.70
N PHE A 487 10.46 13.01 21.12
CA PHE A 487 10.01 11.86 21.90
C PHE A 487 10.11 10.55 21.11
N SER A 488 10.15 9.41 21.79
CA SER A 488 10.04 8.10 21.12
C SER A 488 8.59 7.83 20.71
N SER A 489 8.38 7.20 19.55
CA SER A 489 7.08 7.10 18.89
C SER A 489 6.14 6.03 19.44
N GLY A 490 6.56 5.32 20.48
CA GLY A 490 5.89 4.16 21.05
C GLY A 490 4.75 4.44 22.03
N SER A 491 4.21 3.36 22.59
CA SER A 491 3.09 3.36 23.55
C SER A 491 3.35 4.14 24.83
N GLU A 492 4.61 4.48 25.12
CA GLU A 492 5.04 5.33 26.24
C GLU A 492 4.73 6.82 26.04
N ASN A 493 4.45 7.27 24.81
CA ASN A 493 4.21 8.67 24.47
C ASN A 493 2.90 8.94 23.69
N PRO A 494 1.72 8.51 24.17
CA PRO A 494 0.45 9.02 23.65
C PRO A 494 0.37 10.54 23.78
N HIS A 495 -0.10 11.22 22.74
CA HIS A 495 -0.11 12.68 22.70
C HIS A 495 -1.18 13.26 21.78
N GLY A 496 -1.54 14.52 22.02
CA GLY A 496 -2.55 15.26 21.26
C GLY A 496 -2.21 16.75 21.14
N VAL A 497 -3.06 17.48 20.43
CA VAL A 497 -2.95 18.94 20.25
C VAL A 497 -4.29 19.60 20.56
N LYS A 498 -4.33 20.49 21.55
CA LYS A 498 -5.53 21.25 21.93
C LYS A 498 -6.01 22.13 20.77
N ALA A 499 -7.29 22.48 20.75
CA ALA A 499 -7.89 23.35 19.74
C ALA A 499 -7.09 24.65 19.50
N VAL A 500 -6.82 25.00 18.25
CA VAL A 500 -6.37 26.36 17.89
C VAL A 500 -7.63 27.22 17.75
N THR A 501 -7.83 28.18 18.66
CA THR A 501 -9.05 29.00 18.72
C THR A 501 -8.91 30.32 17.99
N LYS A 502 -7.68 30.78 17.74
CA LYS A 502 -7.42 32.03 17.02
C LYS A 502 -6.01 32.05 16.47
N GLY A 503 -5.84 32.64 15.29
CA GLY A 503 -4.53 32.77 14.64
C GLY A 503 -4.11 31.50 13.89
N GLN A 504 -2.82 31.40 13.62
CA GLN A 504 -2.23 30.31 12.84
C GLN A 504 -1.07 29.68 13.62
N ARG A 505 -1.09 28.36 13.77
CA ARG A 505 -0.05 27.56 14.42
C ARG A 505 0.78 26.85 13.36
N CYS A 506 2.07 27.14 13.26
CA CYS A 506 2.98 26.53 12.31
C CYS A 506 4.07 25.71 12.99
N ALA A 507 4.33 24.52 12.47
CA ALA A 507 5.35 23.61 12.98
C ALA A 507 5.93 22.75 11.86
N ILE A 508 7.16 22.27 12.06
CA ILE A 508 7.76 21.20 11.27
C ILE A 508 7.61 19.90 12.07
N ALA A 509 6.81 18.98 11.56
CA ALA A 509 6.66 17.63 12.10
C ALA A 509 7.63 16.68 11.38
N LEU A 510 8.41 15.95 12.16
CA LEU A 510 9.44 15.02 11.70
C LEU A 510 9.18 13.67 12.35
N TRP A 511 9.11 12.63 11.54
CA TRP A 511 9.08 11.25 12.02
C TRP A 511 10.32 10.53 11.55
N PHE A 512 10.91 9.74 12.44
CA PHE A 512 12.16 9.05 12.22
C PHE A 512 12.02 7.54 12.42
N THR A 513 12.89 6.79 11.74
CA THR A 513 13.07 5.35 11.88
C THR A 513 14.54 5.03 12.04
N LEU A 514 14.85 3.99 12.81
CA LEU A 514 16.20 3.40 12.92
C LEU A 514 16.48 2.41 11.78
N ASP A 515 15.46 2.07 10.98
CA ASP A 515 15.59 1.18 9.83
C ASP A 515 15.68 1.98 8.51
N PRO A 516 16.85 2.03 7.85
CA PRO A 516 17.03 2.79 6.62
C PRO A 516 16.07 2.36 5.50
N ARG A 517 15.52 1.13 5.52
CA ARG A 517 14.57 0.63 4.52
C ARG A 517 13.25 1.39 4.53
N HIS A 518 12.92 2.04 5.64
CA HIS A 518 11.71 2.84 5.83
C HIS A 518 11.96 4.35 5.64
N SER A 519 13.09 4.73 5.07
CA SER A 519 13.39 6.13 4.73
C SER A 519 12.40 6.70 3.70
N GLU A 520 12.03 7.96 3.90
CA GLU A 520 11.19 8.76 3.01
C GLU A 520 11.87 8.90 1.64
N ARG A 521 11.23 8.38 0.59
CA ARG A 521 11.76 8.48 -0.79
C ARG A 521 11.91 9.92 -1.26
N GLU A 522 10.98 10.81 -0.87
CA GLU A 522 11.08 12.25 -1.17
C GLU A 522 12.29 12.89 -0.51
N ARG A 523 12.74 12.37 0.65
CA ARG A 523 13.93 12.87 1.32
C ARG A 523 15.19 12.60 0.50
N VAL A 524 15.35 11.38 -0.01
CA VAL A 524 16.49 11.02 -0.87
C VAL A 524 16.56 11.94 -2.10
N GLN A 525 15.42 12.24 -2.72
CA GLN A 525 15.36 13.18 -3.84
C GLN A 525 15.71 14.62 -3.42
N ALA A 526 15.31 15.04 -2.22
CA ALA A 526 15.66 16.34 -1.67
C ALA A 526 17.17 16.43 -1.41
N ASP A 527 17.78 15.38 -0.85
CA ASP A 527 19.23 15.30 -0.60
C ASP A 527 20.02 15.43 -1.92
N ASP A 528 19.60 14.72 -2.97
CA ASP A 528 20.22 14.79 -4.30
C ASP A 528 20.07 16.18 -4.93
N LEU A 529 18.88 16.80 -4.78
CA LEU A 529 18.62 18.15 -5.27
C LEU A 529 19.46 19.19 -4.52
N VAL A 530 19.62 19.05 -3.21
CA VAL A 530 20.48 19.92 -2.40
C VAL A 530 21.94 19.76 -2.81
N LYS A 531 22.45 18.53 -2.97
CA LYS A 531 23.80 18.28 -3.48
C LYS A 531 24.02 18.91 -4.86
N MET A 532 23.02 18.85 -5.73
CA MET A 532 23.10 19.47 -7.06
C MET A 532 23.10 21.01 -7.00
N LEU A 533 22.25 21.60 -6.16
CA LEU A 533 22.05 23.06 -6.11
C LEU A 533 23.10 23.79 -5.24
N PHE A 534 23.64 23.12 -4.22
CA PHE A 534 24.52 23.73 -3.20
C PHE A 534 25.85 22.99 -3.01
N GLY A 535 26.05 21.81 -3.59
CA GLY A 535 27.24 20.97 -3.37
C GLY A 535 28.53 21.45 -4.04
N ALA A 536 28.54 22.62 -4.69
CA ALA A 536 29.74 23.23 -5.26
C ALA A 536 30.50 24.17 -4.30
N GLU A 537 30.01 24.39 -3.07
CA GLU A 537 30.63 25.35 -2.13
C GLU A 537 31.14 24.74 -0.81
N GLU A 538 31.12 23.41 -0.63
CA GLU A 538 31.75 22.76 0.56
C GLU A 538 33.23 22.37 0.34
N GLY A 539 33.79 22.61 -0.84
CA GLY A 539 35.19 22.29 -1.17
C GLY A 539 36.23 23.34 -0.76
N ASP A 540 35.84 24.60 -0.51
CA ASP A 540 36.77 25.73 -0.32
C ASP A 540 36.81 26.30 1.11
N LEU A 541 36.01 25.78 2.05
CA LEU A 541 36.00 26.25 3.45
C LEU A 541 36.80 25.38 4.43
N LEU A 542 37.38 24.26 3.97
CA LEU A 542 38.26 23.40 4.76
C LEU A 542 39.74 23.50 4.36
N GLN A 543 40.11 24.41 3.44
CA GLN A 543 41.50 24.56 2.97
C GLN A 543 42.26 25.79 3.51
N GLU A 544 41.64 26.68 4.29
CA GLU A 544 42.33 27.87 4.85
C GLU A 544 42.81 27.74 6.31
N THR A 545 42.75 26.56 6.93
CA THR A 545 43.32 26.36 8.29
C THR A 545 44.55 25.46 8.35
N GLU A 546 45.18 25.12 7.22
CA GLU A 546 46.47 24.41 7.20
C GLU A 546 47.55 25.21 6.46
N THR A 547 47.91 26.39 6.95
CA THR A 547 49.26 26.94 6.74
C THR A 547 49.67 27.82 7.91
N GLU A 548 50.54 27.28 8.77
CA GLU A 548 51.72 27.92 9.38
C GLU A 548 52.13 27.16 10.66
N GLN A 549 52.93 26.10 10.50
CA GLN A 549 53.86 25.67 11.54
C GLN A 549 55.23 25.37 10.91
N GLU A 550 56.20 26.22 11.23
CA GLU A 550 57.62 26.03 10.94
C GLU A 550 58.16 24.72 11.54
N PRO A 551 59.12 24.05 10.89
CA PRO A 551 59.69 22.81 11.41
C PRO A 551 60.69 23.08 12.56
N PRO A 552 60.67 22.29 13.65
CA PRO A 552 61.67 22.40 14.70
C PRO A 552 62.97 21.67 14.35
N ALA A 553 64.07 22.25 14.83
CA ALA A 553 65.44 21.83 14.60
C ALA A 553 65.78 20.46 15.24
N ALA A 554 66.66 19.73 14.56
CA ALA A 554 67.23 18.47 15.02
C ALA A 554 68.11 18.65 16.27
N VAL A 555 67.89 17.84 17.30
CA VAL A 555 68.83 17.65 18.41
C VAL A 555 69.17 16.17 18.54
N ALA A 556 70.45 15.89 18.36
CA ALA A 556 71.07 14.58 18.54
C ALA A 556 71.07 14.17 20.01
N VAL A 557 70.79 12.89 20.29
CA VAL A 557 71.06 12.29 21.60
C VAL A 557 72.06 11.16 21.40
N GLY A 558 73.23 11.33 22.03
CA GLY A 558 74.28 10.33 22.12
C GLY A 558 74.01 9.29 23.21
N LYS A 559 74.39 8.05 22.90
CA LYS A 559 75.28 7.17 23.70
C LYS A 559 75.24 7.30 25.23
N ASP A 560 74.76 6.25 25.90
CA ASP A 560 75.57 5.18 26.56
C ASP A 560 74.67 4.40 27.54
N GLU A 561 74.49 3.11 27.30
CA GLU A 561 75.02 1.97 28.08
C GLU A 561 74.32 1.69 29.43
N LEU A 562 73.41 0.71 29.44
CA LEU A 562 73.56 -0.63 30.06
C LEU A 562 72.28 -1.46 29.98
#